data_AF-A0A6N9J0F9-F1
#
_entry.id   AF-A0A6N9J0F9-F1
#
_cell.length_a   1.000
_cell.length_b   1.000
_cell.length_c   1.000
_cell.angle_alpha   90.00
_cell.angle_beta   90.00
_cell.angle_gamma   90.00
#
_symmetry.space_group_name_H-M   'P 1'
#
loop_
_entity.id
_entity.type
_entity.pdbx_description
1 polymer ?
#
loop_
_entity_poly.entity_id
_entity_poly.type
_entity_poly.pdbx_seq_one_letter_code
_entity_poly.pdbx_strand_id
1 'polypeptide(L)'
;MDNSLEEEILHLYQEPGIGASYTNTYGEENIQKLVGKYRTLKDERMREMLAMVIRFSQSSDLATCFVSVGVLHALGRNEDVEKAYQWAETQEDRARIISHFDIGKSVADYFISA
;
A
#
# COMPACT_ATOMS: atom_id res chain seq x y z
N MET A 1 -23.20 -5.32 -12.44
CA MET A 1 -21.97 -5.18 -13.24
C MET A 1 -20.86 -5.75 -12.39
N ASP A 2 -20.14 -6.74 -12.90
CA ASP A 2 -18.98 -7.29 -12.21
C ASP A 2 -17.87 -6.24 -12.42
N ASN A 3 -17.48 -5.53 -11.35
CA ASN A 3 -16.37 -4.58 -11.46
C ASN A 3 -15.09 -5.37 -11.71
N SER A 4 -14.21 -4.85 -12.54
CA SER A 4 -12.90 -5.46 -12.74
C SER A 4 -12.11 -5.48 -11.43
N LEU A 5 -11.24 -6.47 -11.24
CA LEU A 5 -10.40 -6.55 -10.03
C LEU A 5 -9.60 -5.27 -9.80
N GLU A 6 -9.15 -4.64 -10.88
CA GLU A 6 -8.44 -3.37 -10.83
C GLU A 6 -9.30 -2.24 -10.25
N GLU A 7 -10.54 -2.09 -10.69
CA GLU A 7 -11.48 -1.09 -10.14
C GLU A 7 -11.75 -1.34 -8.65
N GLU A 8 -11.92 -2.60 -8.25
CA GLU A 8 -12.08 -2.95 -6.83
C GLU A 8 -10.85 -2.56 -6.01
N ILE A 9 -9.63 -2.85 -6.50
CA ILE A 9 -8.39 -2.50 -5.81
C ILE A 9 -8.24 -0.97 -5.72
N LEU A 10 -8.47 -0.26 -6.82
CA LEU A 10 -8.38 1.22 -6.86
C LEU A 10 -9.37 1.86 -5.88
N HIS A 11 -10.58 1.32 -5.79
CA HIS A 11 -11.57 1.78 -4.82
C HIS A 11 -11.09 1.59 -3.38
N LEU A 12 -10.42 0.47 -3.06
CA LEU A 12 -9.84 0.25 -1.73
C LEU A 12 -8.68 1.19 -1.38
N TYR A 13 -7.97 1.74 -2.36
CA TYR A 13 -7.01 2.83 -2.13
C TYR A 13 -7.69 4.17 -1.84
N GLN A 14 -8.90 4.38 -2.35
CA GLN A 14 -9.61 5.66 -2.30
C GLN A 14 -10.57 5.76 -1.11
N GLU A 15 -11.01 4.63 -0.53
CA GLU A 15 -12.05 4.61 0.51
C GLU A 15 -11.66 3.82 1.79
N PRO A 16 -11.50 4.50 2.94
CA PRO A 16 -11.72 5.93 3.16
C PRO A 16 -10.68 6.81 2.46
N GLY A 17 -11.07 8.05 2.13
CA GLY A 17 -10.16 9.02 1.53
C GLY A 17 -9.12 9.49 2.54
N ILE A 18 -7.84 9.35 2.21
CA ILE A 18 -6.74 9.84 3.04
C ILE A 18 -6.62 11.36 2.84
N GLY A 19 -7.21 12.11 3.76
CA GLY A 19 -7.17 13.58 3.76
C GLY A 19 -5.78 14.14 4.11
N ALA A 20 -5.60 15.45 3.88
CA ALA A 20 -4.33 16.16 4.05
C ALA A 20 -3.73 16.09 5.47
N SER A 21 -4.52 15.72 6.48
CA SER A 21 -4.08 15.57 7.86
C SER A 21 -3.54 14.19 8.22
N TYR A 22 -3.46 13.24 7.26
CA TYR A 22 -2.98 11.86 7.48
C TYR A 22 -3.39 11.30 8.85
N THR A 23 -4.69 11.33 9.15
CA THR A 23 -5.18 10.65 10.35
C THR A 23 -4.91 9.16 10.16
N ASN A 24 -3.96 8.65 10.94
CA ASN A 24 -3.49 7.26 10.98
C ASN A 24 -4.60 6.21 10.79
N THR A 25 -5.81 6.48 11.31
CA THR A 25 -6.98 5.63 11.22
C THR A 25 -7.41 5.28 9.79
N TYR A 26 -7.38 6.24 8.85
CA TYR A 26 -7.87 5.97 7.48
C TYR A 26 -6.86 5.16 6.67
N GLY A 27 -5.58 5.53 6.76
CA GLY A 27 -4.50 4.77 6.13
C GLY A 27 -4.42 3.33 6.64
N GLU A 28 -4.64 3.12 7.93
CA GLU A 28 -4.75 1.79 8.53
C GLU A 28 -5.89 0.97 7.89
N GLU A 29 -7.08 1.56 7.77
CA GLU A 29 -8.24 0.90 7.18
C GLU A 29 -8.01 0.53 5.70
N ASN A 30 -7.39 1.40 4.90
CA ASN A 30 -7.04 1.08 3.51
C ASN A 30 -6.08 -0.11 3.45
N ILE A 31 -5.02 -0.11 4.27
CA ILE A 31 -4.04 -1.20 4.31
C ILE A 31 -4.72 -2.51 4.73
N GLN A 32 -5.52 -2.50 5.80
CA GLN A 32 -6.24 -3.68 6.28
C GLN A 32 -7.20 -4.25 5.22
N LYS A 33 -7.97 -3.38 4.55
CA LYS A 33 -8.89 -3.80 3.48
C LYS A 33 -8.15 -4.41 2.30
N LEU A 34 -7.03 -3.83 1.87
CA LEU A 34 -6.21 -4.37 0.78
C LEU A 34 -5.56 -5.70 1.16
N VAL A 35 -5.01 -5.83 2.36
CA VAL A 35 -4.46 -7.10 2.87
C VAL A 35 -5.55 -8.16 2.97
N GLY A 36 -6.73 -7.80 3.48
CA GLY A 36 -7.89 -8.68 3.55
C GLY A 36 -8.33 -9.13 2.15
N LYS A 37 -8.48 -8.19 1.21
CA LYS A 37 -8.79 -8.50 -0.19
C LYS A 37 -7.79 -9.48 -0.77
N TYR A 38 -6.49 -9.21 -0.65
CA TYR A 38 -5.42 -10.08 -1.13
C TYR A 38 -5.58 -11.53 -0.61
N ARG A 39 -5.86 -11.69 0.68
CA ARG A 39 -6.03 -13.01 1.33
C ARG A 39 -7.29 -13.76 0.88
N THR A 40 -8.29 -13.09 0.32
CA THR A 40 -9.50 -13.71 -0.24
C THR A 40 -9.38 -14.13 -1.70
N LEU A 41 -8.42 -13.54 -2.43
CA LEU A 41 -8.16 -13.88 -3.83
C LEU A 41 -7.46 -15.24 -3.94
N LYS A 42 -7.46 -15.80 -5.16
CA LYS A 42 -6.78 -17.06 -5.49
C LYS A 42 -5.89 -16.87 -6.72
N ASP A 43 -4.80 -17.63 -6.75
CA ASP A 43 -3.93 -17.84 -7.90
C ASP A 43 -3.60 -16.57 -8.71
N GLU A 44 -4.14 -16.46 -9.92
CA GLU A 44 -3.89 -15.39 -10.87
C GLU A 44 -4.29 -14.02 -10.33
N ARG A 45 -5.46 -13.91 -9.70
CA ARG A 45 -5.93 -12.64 -9.13
C ARG A 45 -5.05 -12.14 -7.98
N MET A 46 -4.45 -13.05 -7.20
CA MET A 46 -3.45 -12.65 -6.19
C MET A 46 -2.21 -12.06 -6.85
N ARG A 47 -1.74 -12.66 -7.95
CA ARG A 47 -0.57 -12.15 -8.69
C ARG A 47 -0.86 -10.80 -9.33
N GLU A 48 -2.04 -10.62 -9.92
CA GLU A 48 -2.50 -9.36 -10.50
C GLU A 48 -2.53 -8.25 -9.44
N MET A 49 -3.18 -8.51 -8.30
CA MET A 49 -3.22 -7.56 -7.19
C MET A 49 -1.82 -7.22 -6.67
N LEU A 50 -0.96 -8.22 -6.47
CA LEU A 50 0.40 -7.99 -6.00
C LEU A 50 1.20 -7.13 -6.99
N ALA A 51 1.10 -7.39 -8.29
CA ALA A 51 1.77 -6.59 -9.31
C ALA A 51 1.31 -5.13 -9.29
N MET A 52 0.01 -4.88 -9.06
CA MET A 52 -0.51 -3.52 -8.89
C MET A 52 0.07 -2.83 -7.65
N VAL A 53 0.07 -3.51 -6.49
CA VAL A 53 0.61 -2.96 -5.24
C VAL A 53 2.11 -2.65 -5.38
N ILE A 54 2.89 -3.52 -6.01
CA ILE A 54 4.32 -3.28 -6.28
C ILE A 54 4.49 -2.03 -7.14
N ARG A 55 3.73 -1.90 -8.24
CA ARG A 55 3.78 -0.71 -9.09
C ARG A 55 3.41 0.57 -8.33
N PHE A 56 2.38 0.53 -7.49
CA PHE A 56 1.91 1.67 -6.72
C PHE A 56 2.83 2.04 -5.54
N SER A 57 3.64 1.10 -5.04
CA SER A 57 4.70 1.41 -4.07
C SER A 57 5.76 2.36 -4.62
N GLN A 58 5.87 2.48 -5.94
CA GLN A 58 6.78 3.37 -6.66
C GLN A 58 6.07 4.57 -7.28
N SER A 59 5.03 5.06 -6.62
CA SER A 59 4.26 6.25 -7.04
C SER A 59 4.77 7.52 -6.35
N SER A 60 4.72 8.65 -7.06
CA SER A 60 4.94 9.99 -6.45
C SER A 60 3.71 10.48 -5.68
N ASP A 61 2.56 9.82 -5.81
CA ASP A 61 1.39 10.09 -4.97
C ASP A 61 1.62 9.49 -3.58
N LEU A 62 1.73 10.38 -2.58
CA LEU A 62 2.16 10.01 -1.24
C LEU A 62 1.17 9.11 -0.52
N ALA A 63 -0.14 9.27 -0.75
CA ALA A 63 -1.15 8.39 -0.16
C ALA A 63 -1.04 6.98 -0.76
N THR A 64 -0.94 6.89 -2.09
CA THR A 64 -0.79 5.64 -2.82
C THR A 64 0.47 4.88 -2.41
N CYS A 65 1.62 5.56 -2.36
CA CYS A 65 2.90 4.92 -2.06
C CYS A 65 3.00 4.48 -0.59
N PHE A 66 2.47 5.29 0.34
CA PHE A 66 2.28 4.97 1.76
C PHE A 66 1.47 3.69 1.95
N VAL A 67 0.26 3.62 1.37
CA VAL A 67 -0.63 2.46 1.52
C VAL A 67 0.03 1.22 0.92
N SER A 68 0.63 1.36 -0.28
CA SER A 68 1.24 0.24 -1.00
C SER A 68 2.38 -0.40 -0.20
N VAL A 69 3.30 0.40 0.35
CA VAL A 69 4.40 -0.12 1.17
C VAL A 69 3.88 -0.75 2.46
N GLY A 70 2.87 -0.15 3.11
CA GLY A 70 2.21 -0.75 4.27
C GLY A 70 1.60 -2.12 3.96
N VAL A 71 0.94 -2.27 2.81
CA VAL A 71 0.39 -3.56 2.36
C VAL A 71 1.49 -4.58 2.08
N LEU A 72 2.55 -4.22 1.36
CA LEU A 72 3.68 -5.13 1.08
C LEU A 72 4.33 -5.60 2.37
N HIS A 73 4.56 -4.69 3.31
CA HIS A 73 5.10 -4.99 4.63
C HIS A 73 4.20 -5.97 5.40
N ALA A 74 2.89 -5.71 5.46
CA ALA A 74 1.92 -6.58 6.12
C ALA A 74 1.75 -7.97 5.49
N LEU A 75 2.11 -8.12 4.21
CA LEU A 75 2.13 -9.41 3.50
C LEU A 75 3.50 -10.11 3.59
N GLY A 76 4.48 -9.53 4.29
CA GLY A 76 5.84 -10.08 4.41
C GLY A 76 6.62 -10.03 3.09
N ARG A 77 6.30 -9.10 2.18
CA ARG A 77 6.97 -8.91 0.89
C ARG A 77 8.21 -8.02 1.04
N ASN A 78 9.15 -8.46 1.88
CA ASN A 78 10.32 -7.67 2.29
C ASN A 78 11.19 -7.21 1.10
N GLU A 79 11.38 -8.08 0.10
CA GLU A 79 12.16 -7.72 -1.10
C GLU A 79 11.49 -6.61 -1.92
N ASP A 80 10.15 -6.61 -2.00
CA ASP A 80 9.42 -5.60 -2.76
C ASP A 80 9.36 -4.27 -1.99
N VAL A 81 9.29 -4.33 -0.65
CA VAL A 81 9.50 -3.15 0.20
C VAL A 81 10.89 -2.58 -0.04
N GLU A 82 11.95 -3.39 0.00
CA GLU A 82 13.31 -2.91 -0.24
C GLU A 82 13.47 -2.26 -1.61
N LYS A 83 12.90 -2.86 -2.67
CA LYS A 83 12.87 -2.24 -4.01
C LYS A 83 12.14 -0.90 -4.03
N ALA A 84 11.06 -0.73 -3.27
CA ALA A 84 10.38 0.55 -3.16
C ALA A 84 11.28 1.61 -2.51
N TYR A 85 11.99 1.27 -1.43
CA TYR A 85 12.96 2.17 -0.80
C TYR A 85 14.12 2.52 -1.75
N GLN A 86 14.68 1.53 -2.46
CA GLN A 86 15.73 1.77 -3.46
C GLN A 86 15.25 2.70 -4.58
N TRP A 87 14.00 2.53 -5.03
CA TRP A 87 13.39 3.45 -5.98
C TRP A 87 13.25 4.86 -5.41
N ALA A 88 12.77 5.01 -4.16
CA ALA A 88 12.59 6.31 -3.52
C ALA A 88 13.89 7.10 -3.39
N GLU A 89 15.03 6.45 -3.15
CA GLU A 89 16.35 7.09 -3.10
C GLU A 89 16.75 7.79 -4.41
N THR A 90 16.16 7.37 -5.54
CA THR A 90 16.40 7.97 -6.86
C THR A 90 15.52 9.18 -7.16
N GLN A 91 14.54 9.48 -6.31
CA GLN A 91 13.58 10.57 -6.52
C GLN A 91 14.08 11.91 -5.95
N GLU A 92 13.63 13.03 -6.53
CA GLU A 92 14.01 14.37 -6.06
C GLU A 92 13.49 14.64 -4.64
N ASP A 93 12.29 14.17 -4.32
CA ASP A 93 11.61 14.32 -3.04
C ASP A 93 11.77 13.09 -2.12
N ARG A 94 12.87 12.34 -2.29
CA ARG A 94 13.17 11.08 -1.56
C ARG A 94 12.84 11.11 -0.08
N ALA A 95 13.22 12.17 0.63
CA ALA A 95 13.03 12.27 2.09
C ALA A 95 11.54 12.28 2.46
N ARG A 96 10.71 12.92 1.64
CA ARG A 96 9.26 12.97 1.83
C ARG A 96 8.64 11.60 1.55
N ILE A 97 9.02 10.95 0.45
CA ILE A 97 8.52 9.62 0.08
C ILE A 97 8.91 8.57 1.14
N ILE A 98 10.18 8.52 1.53
CA ILE A 98 10.69 7.59 2.56
C ILE A 98 9.96 7.80 3.89
N SER A 99 9.75 9.05 4.29
CA SER A 99 8.96 9.34 5.51
C SER A 99 7.55 8.76 5.44
N HIS A 100 6.90 8.76 4.27
CA HIS A 100 5.58 8.15 4.10
C HIS A 100 5.65 6.63 4.09
N PHE A 101 6.72 6.02 3.57
CA PHE A 101 6.94 4.59 3.69
C PHE A 101 7.09 4.15 5.14
N ASP A 102 7.85 4.89 5.94
CA ASP A 102 8.06 4.59 7.36
C ASP A 102 6.76 4.68 8.15
N ILE A 103 5.89 5.65 7.83
CA ILE A 103 4.53 5.75 8.39
C ILE A 103 3.71 4.52 7.97
N GLY A 104 3.75 4.11 6.70
CA GLY A 104 3.04 2.94 6.18
C GLY A 104 3.41 1.65 6.90
N LYS A 105 4.71 1.42 7.10
CA LYS A 105 5.22 0.29 7.87
C LYS A 105 4.79 0.36 9.34
N SER A 106 4.90 1.52 9.97
CA SER A 106 4.53 1.71 11.38
C SER A 106 3.04 1.41 11.62
N VAL A 107 2.17 1.86 10.71
CA VAL A 107 0.74 1.54 10.74
C VAL A 107 0.51 0.04 10.55
N ALA A 108 1.23 -0.58 9.62
CA ALA A 108 1.14 -2.01 9.39
C ALA A 108 1.57 -2.84 10.62
N ASP A 109 2.70 -2.49 11.24
CA ASP A 109 3.21 -3.16 12.44
C ASP A 109 2.21 -3.09 13.60
N TYR A 110 1.53 -1.95 13.77
CA TYR A 110 0.53 -1.76 14.82
C TYR A 110 -0.56 -2.84 14.76
N PHE A 111 -1.20 -3.05 13.61
CA PHE A 111 -2.29 -4.04 13.53
C PHE A 111 -1.82 -5.48 13.31
N ILE A 112 -0.59 -5.71 12.84
CA ILE A 112 -0.03 -7.07 12.80
C ILE A 112 0.24 -7.57 14.23
N SER A 113 0.58 -6.64 15.14
CA SER A 113 0.89 -6.93 16.54
C SER A 113 -0.33 -6.92 17.48
N ALA A 114 -1.47 -6.41 17.02
CA ALA A 114 -2.73 -6.30 17.78
C ALA A 114 -3.57 -7.58 17.70
#